data_AF-A0A268TD30-F1
#
_entry.id   AF-A0A268TD30-F1
#
_cell.length_a   1.000
_cell.length_b   1.000
_cell.length_c   1.000
_cell.angle_alpha   90.00
_cell.angle_beta   90.00
_cell.angle_gamma   90.00
#
_symmetry.space_group_name_H-M   'P 1'
#
loop_
_entity.id
_entity.type
_entity.pdbx_description
1 polymer ?
#
loop_
_entity_poly.entity_id
_entity_poly.type
_entity_poly.pdbx_seq_one_letter_code
_entity_poly.pdbx_strand_id
1 'polypeptide(L)'
;MHDEESTINAYGEIITKDGLIEEIQSLLNRLEDSTEQTNLNSALMKSLDIHSLNSIRDSLLSKCGKEIELNLEWLQTLKNKQ
;
A
#
# COMPACT_ATOMS: atom_id res chain seq x y z
N MET A 1 5.51 -13.67 26.28
CA MET A 1 6.16 -12.92 25.20
C MET A 1 5.61 -13.47 23.90
N HIS A 2 4.81 -12.70 23.17
CA HIS A 2 4.59 -13.00 21.76
C HIS A 2 5.76 -12.33 21.05
N ASP A 3 6.68 -13.11 20.50
CA ASP A 3 7.70 -12.57 19.62
C ASP A 3 6.96 -12.03 18.40
N GLU A 4 6.94 -10.71 18.24
CA GLU A 4 6.37 -10.08 17.07
C GLU A 4 7.20 -10.50 15.85
N GLU A 5 6.55 -11.25 14.95
CA GLU A 5 7.16 -11.74 13.72
C GLU A 5 7.67 -10.55 12.90
N SER A 6 8.99 -10.41 12.84
CA SER A 6 9.69 -9.32 12.16
C SER A 6 10.72 -9.89 11.18
N THR A 7 10.87 -9.25 10.03
CA THR A 7 11.82 -9.65 8.98
C THR A 7 12.39 -8.44 8.27
N ILE A 8 13.47 -8.61 7.51
CA ILE A 8 14.05 -7.58 6.66
C ILE A 8 13.58 -7.82 5.22
N ASN A 9 12.95 -6.83 4.60
CA ASN A 9 12.49 -6.96 3.23
C ASN A 9 13.60 -6.70 2.20
N ALA A 10 13.26 -6.79 0.91
CA ALA A 10 14.21 -6.61 -0.20
C ALA A 10 14.83 -5.20 -0.28
N TYR A 11 14.24 -4.21 0.41
CA TYR A 11 14.71 -2.83 0.46
C TYR A 11 15.58 -2.55 1.70
N GLY A 12 15.81 -3.55 2.55
CA GLY A 12 16.55 -3.40 3.79
C GLY A 12 15.73 -2.82 4.95
N GLU A 13 14.41 -2.73 4.80
CA GLU A 13 13.51 -2.24 5.86
C GLU A 13 13.18 -3.38 6.83
N ILE A 14 13.23 -3.09 8.13
CA ILE A 14 12.68 -3.98 9.15
C ILE A 14 11.16 -3.81 9.13
N ILE A 15 10.47 -4.89 8.78
CA ILE A 15 9.01 -4.95 8.70
C ILE A 15 8.48 -5.88 9.78
N THR A 16 7.36 -5.49 10.39
CA THR A 16 6.59 -6.32 11.30
C THR A 16 5.23 -6.62 10.69
N LYS A 17 4.63 -7.73 11.11
CA LYS A 17 3.31 -8.12 10.62
C LYS A 17 2.25 -7.04 10.88
N ASP A 18 2.18 -6.54 12.11
CA ASP A 18 1.21 -5.49 12.47
C ASP A 18 1.53 -4.16 11.76
N GLY A 19 2.81 -3.81 11.58
CA GLY A 19 3.21 -2.61 10.83
C GLY A 19 2.78 -2.67 9.37
N LEU A 20 2.94 -3.81 8.70
CA LEU A 20 2.46 -4.01 7.33
C LEU A 20 0.93 -3.89 7.23
N ILE A 21 0.21 -4.41 8.22
CA ILE A 21 -1.25 -4.33 8.28
C ILE A 21 -1.70 -2.86 8.34
N GLU A 22 -1.10 -2.05 9.22
CA GLU A 22 -1.39 -0.63 9.35
C GLU A 22 -1.04 0.17 8.08
N GLU A 23 0.07 -0.18 7.43
CA GLU A 23 0.51 0.48 6.21
C GLU A 23 -0.41 0.15 5.02
N ILE A 24 -0.77 -1.12 4.83
CA ILE A 24 -1.72 -1.56 3.80
C ILE A 24 -3.07 -0.83 3.95
N GLN A 25 -3.57 -0.75 5.18
CA GLN A 25 -4.82 -0.06 5.51
C GLN A 25 -4.72 1.43 5.14
N SER A 26 -3.59 2.07 5.45
CA SER A 26 -3.35 3.47 5.12
C SER A 26 -3.25 3.71 3.60
N LEU A 27 -2.57 2.81 2.88
CA LEU A 27 -2.41 2.90 1.43
C LEU A 27 -3.74 2.72 0.69
N LEU A 28 -4.60 1.81 1.14
CA LEU A 28 -5.92 1.60 0.53
C LEU A 28 -6.85 2.79 0.74
N ASN A 29 -6.89 3.33 1.96
CA ASN A 29 -7.66 4.54 2.26
C ASN A 29 -7.16 5.78 1.50
N ARG A 30 -5.92 5.76 0.99
CA ARG A 30 -5.40 6.82 0.12
C ARG A 30 -5.84 6.66 -1.34
N LEU A 31 -6.05 5.43 -1.81
CA LEU A 31 -6.47 5.13 -3.20
C LEU A 31 -7.97 5.34 -3.42
N GLU A 32 -8.80 5.20 -2.37
CA GLU A 32 -10.21 5.56 -2.47
C GLU A 32 -10.37 7.07 -2.36
N ASP A 33 -10.59 7.73 -3.50
CA ASP A 33 -10.86 9.18 -3.65
C ASP A 33 -12.23 9.61 -3.06
N SER A 34 -12.74 8.85 -2.08
CA SER A 34 -14.13 8.83 -1.65
C SER A 34 -14.28 8.93 -0.14
N THR A 35 -15.38 9.55 0.28
CA THR A 35 -15.78 9.90 1.65
C THR A 35 -15.95 8.74 2.63
N GLU A 36 -15.64 7.50 2.25
CA GLU A 36 -15.80 6.30 3.07
C GLU A 36 -14.45 5.60 3.26
N GLN A 37 -14.09 5.32 4.52
CA GLN A 37 -12.86 4.58 4.83
C GLN A 37 -13.05 3.10 4.54
N THR A 38 -12.23 2.52 3.66
CA THR A 38 -12.13 1.07 3.50
C THR A 38 -11.60 0.48 4.80
N ASN A 39 -12.43 -0.21 5.58
CA ASN A 39 -11.95 -0.99 6.74
C ASN A 39 -11.74 -2.45 6.32
N LEU A 40 -10.49 -2.84 6.04
CA LEU A 40 -10.17 -4.24 5.82
C LEU A 40 -10.25 -5.00 7.14
N ASN A 41 -10.82 -6.20 7.07
CA ASN A 41 -10.94 -7.06 8.23
C ASN A 41 -9.54 -7.47 8.72
N SER A 42 -9.13 -6.91 9.86
CA SER A 42 -7.80 -7.16 10.45
C SER A 42 -7.58 -8.64 10.77
N ALA A 43 -8.64 -9.41 11.08
CA ALA A 43 -8.52 -10.86 11.29
C ALA A 43 -8.12 -11.60 10.01
N LEU A 44 -8.59 -11.13 8.85
CA LEU A 44 -8.20 -11.67 7.55
C LEU A 44 -6.77 -11.27 7.17
N MET A 45 -6.32 -10.07 7.54
CA MET A 45 -4.93 -9.68 7.28
C MET A 45 -3.95 -10.39 8.23
N LYS A 46 -4.35 -10.65 9.48
CA LYS A 46 -3.56 -11.41 10.45
C LYS A 46 -3.41 -12.89 10.10
N SER A 47 -4.29 -13.46 9.27
CA SER A 47 -4.17 -14.84 8.81
C SER A 47 -3.17 -15.01 7.66
N LEU A 48 -2.80 -13.93 6.97
CA LEU A 48 -1.75 -13.94 5.94
C LEU A 48 -0.37 -13.99 6.57
N ASP A 49 0.61 -14.57 5.88
CA ASP A 49 2.01 -14.52 6.29
C ASP A 49 2.66 -13.16 5.97
N ILE A 50 3.81 -12.88 6.60
CA ILE A 50 4.52 -11.60 6.47
C ILE A 50 4.97 -11.31 5.02
N HIS A 51 5.26 -12.33 4.21
CA HIS A 51 5.67 -12.14 2.81
C HIS A 51 4.48 -11.80 1.92
N SER A 52 3.32 -12.44 2.16
CA SER A 52 2.07 -12.09 1.50
C SER A 52 1.66 -10.64 1.79
N LEU A 53 1.75 -10.22 3.05
CA LEU A 53 1.47 -8.83 3.44
C LEU A 53 2.45 -7.85 2.78
N ASN A 54 3.76 -8.15 2.79
CA ASN A 54 4.75 -7.31 2.12
C ASN A 54 4.49 -7.19 0.60
N SER A 55 4.06 -8.28 -0.05
CA SER A 55 3.70 -8.28 -1.46
C SER A 55 2.46 -7.43 -1.76
N ILE A 56 1.47 -7.43 -0.86
CA ILE A 56 0.29 -6.55 -0.97
C ILE A 56 0.72 -5.09 -0.84
N ARG A 57 1.54 -4.76 0.16
CA ARG A 57 2.09 -3.41 0.35
C ARG A 57 2.82 -2.92 -0.91
N ASP A 58 3.74 -3.72 -1.44
CA ASP A 58 4.52 -3.35 -2.63
C ASP A 58 3.63 -3.13 -3.86
N SER A 59 2.59 -3.96 -4.02
CA SER A 59 1.59 -3.80 -5.08
C SER A 59 0.78 -2.51 -4.93
N LEU A 60 0.41 -2.13 -3.70
CA LEU A 60 -0.31 -0.89 -3.41
C LEU A 60 0.57 0.34 -3.63
N LEU A 61 1.83 0.30 -3.20
CA LEU A 61 2.81 1.36 -3.46
C LEU A 61 3.02 1.58 -4.96
N SER A 62 3.11 0.50 -5.74
CA SER A 62 3.20 0.60 -7.21
C SER A 62 1.99 1.29 -7.83
N LYS A 63 0.78 1.07 -7.28
CA LYS A 63 -0.44 1.74 -7.74
C LYS A 63 -0.46 3.22 -7.36
N CYS A 64 -0.08 3.57 -6.14
CA CYS A 64 0.02 4.98 -5.72
C CYS A 64 1.09 5.74 -6.52
N GLY A 65 2.21 5.11 -6.88
CA GLY A 65 3.24 5.73 -7.71
C GLY A 65 2.77 6.06 -9.13
N LYS A 66 1.86 5.22 -9.69
CA LYS A 66 1.29 5.44 -11.03
C LYS A 66 0.31 6.59 -11.10
N GLU A 67 -0.28 7.04 -9.99
CA GLU A 67 -1.16 8.22 -10.01
C GLU A 67 -0.41 9.47 -10.45
N ILE A 68 0.85 9.63 -10.03
CA ILE A 68 1.69 10.78 -10.43
C ILE A 68 2.02 10.71 -11.92
N GLU A 69 2.39 9.53 -12.42
CA GLU A 69 2.69 9.33 -13.85
C GLU A 69 1.45 9.53 -14.72
N LEU A 70 0.30 8.97 -14.33
CA LEU A 70 -0.97 9.13 -15.02
C LEU A 70 -1.45 10.59 -15.02
N ASN A 71 -1.29 11.30 -13.89
CA ASN A 71 -1.63 12.71 -13.79
C ASN A 71 -0.68 13.59 -14.62
N LEU A 72 0.62 13.26 -14.67
CA LEU A 72 1.60 13.93 -15.53
C LEU A 72 1.27 13.72 -17.01
N GLU A 73 0.96 12.50 -17.42
CA GLU A 73 0.57 12.17 -18.78
C GLU A 73 -0.70 12.94 -19.17
N TRP A 74 -1.72 12.94 -18.31
CA TRP A 74 -2.94 13.73 -18.51
C TRP A 74 -2.64 15.24 -18.63
N LEU A 75 -1.84 15.81 -17.73
CA LEU A 75 -1.42 17.23 -17.80
C LEU A 75 -0.67 17.55 -19.10
N GLN A 76 0.20 16.65 -19.58
CA GLN A 76 0.87 16.81 -20.87
C GLN A 76 -0.12 16.77 -22.05
N THR A 77 -1.15 15.92 -21.99
CA THR A 77 -2.20 15.91 -23.03
C THR A 77 -3.01 17.20 -23.08
N LEU A 78 -3.22 17.87 -21.93
CA LEU A 78 -3.87 19.19 -21.87
C LEU A 78 -2.99 20.28 -22.50
N LYS A 79 -1.68 20.23 -22.23
CA LYS A 79 -0.71 21.19 -22.78
C LYS A 79 -0.60 21.11 -24.31
N ASN A 80 -0.79 19.93 -24.89
CA ASN A 80 -0.74 19.70 -26.33
C ASN A 80 -2.08 20.01 -27.06
N LYS A 81 -3.14 20.38 -26.33
CA LYS A 81 -4.45 20.77 -26.90
C LYS A 81 -4.64 22.29 -27.00
N GLN A 82 -3.60 23.09 -26.80
CA GLN A 82 -3.62 24.55 -27.02
C GLN A 82 -2.89 24.94 -28.30
#